data_AF-X1DM80-F1
#
_entry.id   AF-X1DM80-F1
#
_cell.length_a   1.000
_cell.length_b   1.000
_cell.length_c   1.000
_cell.angle_alpha   90.00
_cell.angle_beta   90.00
_cell.angle_gamma   90.00
#
_symmetry.space_group_name_H-M   'P 1'
#
loop_
_entity.id
_entity.type
_entity.pdbx_description
1 polymer ?
#
loop_
_entity_poly.entity_id
_entity_poly.type
_entity_poly.pdbx_seq_one_letter_code
_entity_poly.pdbx_strand_id
1 'polypeptide(L)'
;MKSTVLWFLLNLLAIIVVTAIGPAEKSLGTNVRVVYLHGAWVWAALICILAAALAGIVGLISRRQVAHYWSLALGRTGLIFWITYLPLSLWAMQT
;
A
#
# COMPACT_ATOMS: atom_id res chain seq x y z
N MET A 1 9.86 12.51 -20.89
CA MET A 1 9.99 11.92 -19.55
C MET A 1 8.59 11.90 -18.93
N LYS A 2 7.94 10.73 -18.78
CA LYS A 2 6.64 10.65 -18.09
C LYS A 2 6.85 11.11 -16.64
N SER A 3 6.09 12.09 -16.17
CA SER A 3 6.25 12.62 -14.81
C SER A 3 5.87 11.54 -13.81
N THR A 4 6.85 10.94 -13.13
CA THR A 4 6.64 9.94 -12.07
C THR A 4 5.73 10.47 -10.97
N VAL A 5 5.82 11.77 -10.69
CA VAL A 5 4.96 12.47 -9.72
C VAL A 5 3.49 12.46 -10.16
N LEU A 6 3.21 12.66 -11.46
CA LEU A 6 1.85 12.60 -11.98
C LEU A 6 1.23 11.22 -11.76
N TRP A 7 1.99 10.14 -12.06
CA TRP A 7 1.52 8.77 -11.84
C TRP A 7 1.29 8.44 -10.37
N PHE A 8 2.16 8.94 -9.48
CA PHE A 8 1.98 8.81 -8.05
C PHE A 8 0.70 9.52 -7.57
N LEU A 9 0.46 10.76 -8.01
CA LEU A 9 -0.74 11.53 -7.66
C LEU A 9 -2.02 10.87 -8.20
N LEU A 10 -1.99 10.35 -9.42
CA LEU A 10 -3.12 9.60 -10.00
C LEU A 10 -3.41 8.32 -9.21
N ASN A 11 -2.38 7.61 -8.76
CA ASN A 11 -2.56 6.42 -7.93
C ASN A 11 -3.19 6.77 -6.57
N LEU A 12 -2.72 7.85 -5.93
CA LEU A 12 -3.30 8.33 -4.68
C LEU A 12 -4.77 8.74 -4.85
N LEU A 13 -5.09 9.46 -5.93
CA LEU A 13 -6.45 9.84 -6.27
C LEU A 13 -7.34 8.61 -6.48
N ALA A 14 -6.86 7.59 -7.19
CA ALA A 14 -7.60 6.34 -7.39
C ALA A 14 -7.91 5.65 -6.05
N ILE A 15 -6.95 5.59 -5.13
CA ILE A 15 -7.16 5.01 -3.80
C ILE A 15 -8.24 5.78 -3.03
N ILE A 16 -8.21 7.13 -3.07
CA ILE A 16 -9.22 7.98 -2.42
C ILE A 16 -10.62 7.71 -3.02
N VAL A 17 -10.73 7.68 -4.35
CA VAL A 17 -12.01 7.45 -5.04
C VAL A 17 -12.59 6.08 -4.68
N VAL A 18 -11.77 5.03 -4.74
CA VAL A 18 -12.22 3.67 -4.40
C VAL A 18 -12.65 3.58 -2.94
N THR A 19 -11.91 4.20 -2.03
CA THR A 19 -12.25 4.22 -0.60
C THR A 19 -13.54 5.00 -0.34
N ALA A 20 -13.78 6.10 -1.05
CA ALA A 20 -14.97 6.93 -0.91
C ALA A 20 -16.26 6.24 -1.42
N ILE A 21 -16.14 5.30 -2.36
CA ILE A 21 -17.26 4.49 -2.86
C ILE A 21 -17.55 3.29 -1.93
N GLY A 22 -16.65 3.01 -0.96
CA GLY A 22 -16.84 1.94 0.02
C GLY A 22 -18.20 2.02 0.75
N PRO A 23 -18.91 0.89 0.89
CA PRO A 23 -20.25 0.86 1.47
C PRO A 23 -20.21 1.38 2.90
N ALA A 24 -21.14 2.27 3.23
CA ALA A 24 -21.31 2.76 4.60
C ALA A 24 -22.10 1.73 5.40
N GLU A 25 -21.57 1.30 6.56
CA GLU A 25 -22.30 0.42 7.47
C GLU A 25 -23.34 1.20 8.29
N LYS A 26 -24.51 0.58 8.50
CA LYS A 26 -25.63 1.14 9.26
C LYS A 26 -25.31 1.46 10.73
N SER A 27 -24.27 0.86 11.33
CA SER A 27 -23.96 1.00 12.76
C SER A 27 -22.86 2.01 13.08
N LEU A 28 -21.91 2.27 12.18
CA LEU A 28 -20.77 3.18 12.40
C LEU A 28 -20.78 4.43 11.50
N GLY A 29 -21.70 4.50 10.53
CA GLY A 29 -21.78 5.64 9.60
C GLY A 29 -20.51 5.80 8.76
N THR A 30 -20.12 7.04 8.48
CA THR A 30 -18.99 7.39 7.59
C THR A 30 -17.62 6.97 8.15
N ASN A 31 -17.48 6.82 9.48
CA ASN A 31 -16.20 6.51 10.14
C ASN A 31 -15.69 5.09 9.83
N VAL A 32 -16.55 4.16 9.45
CA VAL A 32 -16.15 2.78 9.09
C VAL A 32 -15.18 2.75 7.89
N ARG A 33 -15.23 3.77 7.03
CA ARG A 33 -14.33 3.90 5.87
C ARG A 33 -12.87 4.03 6.29
N VAL A 34 -12.60 4.64 7.46
CA VAL A 34 -11.24 4.75 8.01
C VAL A 34 -10.72 3.37 8.42
N VAL A 35 -11.58 2.51 8.98
CA VAL A 35 -11.23 1.14 9.35
C VAL A 35 -10.96 0.27 8.12
N TYR A 36 -11.78 0.38 7.08
CA TYR A 36 -11.53 -0.32 5.81
C TYR A 36 -10.26 0.17 5.13
N LEU A 37 -10.03 1.49 5.12
CA LEU A 37 -8.80 2.09 4.60
C LEU A 37 -7.58 1.57 5.38
N HIS A 38 -7.66 1.55 6.70
CA HIS A 38 -6.63 1.04 7.60
C HIS A 38 -6.28 -0.42 7.29
N GLY A 39 -7.28 -1.30 7.21
CA GLY A 39 -7.08 -2.70 6.85
C GLY A 39 -6.44 -2.85 5.48
N ALA A 40 -6.97 -2.16 4.46
CA ALA A 40 -6.41 -2.19 3.10
C ALA A 40 -4.96 -1.70 3.05
N TRP A 41 -4.61 -0.68 3.85
CA TRP A 41 -3.26 -0.11 3.89
C TRP A 41 -2.23 -1.12 4.40
N VAL A 42 -2.55 -1.86 5.48
CA VAL A 42 -1.64 -2.89 6.01
C VAL A 42 -1.51 -4.08 5.06
N TRP A 43 -2.62 -4.51 4.44
CA TRP A 43 -2.58 -5.58 3.45
C TRP A 43 -1.73 -5.21 2.25
N ALA A 44 -1.83 -3.97 1.76
CA ALA A 44 -0.98 -3.47 0.68
C ALA A 44 0.52 -3.52 1.07
N ALA A 45 0.86 -3.11 2.30
CA ALA A 45 2.23 -3.19 2.82
C ALA A 45 2.74 -4.64 2.85
N LEU A 46 1.95 -5.56 3.43
CA LEU A 46 2.29 -6.97 3.54
C LEU A 46 2.49 -7.64 2.18
N ILE A 47 1.59 -7.39 1.22
CA ILE A 47 1.68 -7.93 -0.13
C ILE A 47 2.95 -7.39 -0.82
N CYS A 48 3.27 -6.10 -0.67
CA CYS A 48 4.49 -5.52 -1.23
C CYS A 48 5.76 -6.13 -0.63
N ILE A 49 5.80 -6.32 0.68
CA ILE A 49 6.95 -6.93 1.38
C ILE A 49 7.10 -8.40 0.96
N LEU A 50 6.00 -9.15 0.89
CA LEU A 50 6.01 -10.54 0.42
C LEU A 50 6.49 -10.63 -1.03
N ALA A 51 5.97 -9.78 -1.91
CA ALA A 51 6.41 -9.72 -3.30
C ALA A 51 7.89 -9.33 -3.42
N ALA A 52 8.38 -8.42 -2.56
CA ALA A 52 9.79 -8.07 -2.47
C ALA A 52 10.66 -9.27 -2.07
N ALA A 53 10.24 -10.04 -1.07
CA ALA A 53 10.93 -11.24 -0.63
C ALA A 53 10.99 -12.30 -1.75
N LEU A 54 9.86 -12.56 -2.41
CA LEU A 54 9.79 -13.49 -3.55
C LEU A 54 10.68 -13.04 -4.71
N ALA A 55 10.62 -11.76 -5.10
CA ALA A 55 11.50 -11.22 -6.13
C ALA A 55 12.98 -11.31 -5.75
N GLY A 56 13.31 -11.14 -4.45
CA GLY A 56 14.66 -11.28 -3.92
C GLY A 56 15.17 -12.72 -4.02
N ILE A 57 14.34 -13.71 -3.65
CA ILE A 57 14.65 -15.14 -3.80
C ILE A 57 14.85 -15.50 -5.27
N VAL A 58 13.95 -15.06 -6.16
CA VAL A 58 14.05 -15.29 -7.61
C VAL A 58 15.34 -14.66 -8.17
N GLY A 59 15.70 -13.46 -7.70
CA GLY A 59 16.95 -12.79 -8.08
C GLY A 59 18.18 -13.56 -7.62
N LEU A 60 18.15 -14.10 -6.40
CA LEU A 60 19.25 -14.89 -5.84
C LEU A 60 19.46 -16.19 -6.62
N ILE A 61 18.38 -16.93 -6.91
CA ILE A 61 18.42 -18.19 -7.65
C ILE A 61 18.82 -17.95 -9.11
N SER A 62 18.20 -16.96 -9.77
CA SER A 62 18.40 -16.72 -11.21
C SER A 62 19.66 -15.88 -11.50
N ARG A 63 20.32 -15.34 -10.46
CA ARG A 63 21.41 -14.35 -10.55
C ARG A 63 21.09 -13.14 -11.44
N ARG A 64 19.80 -12.80 -11.58
CA ARG A 64 19.33 -11.70 -12.43
C ARG A 64 19.21 -10.42 -11.63
N GLN A 65 20.02 -9.42 -11.98
CA GLN A 65 19.99 -8.10 -11.34
C GLN A 65 18.62 -7.42 -11.42
N VAL A 66 17.88 -7.64 -12.52
CA VAL A 66 16.51 -7.12 -12.70
C VAL A 66 15.59 -7.52 -11.56
N ALA A 67 15.64 -8.78 -11.11
CA ALA A 67 14.80 -9.26 -10.02
C ALA A 67 15.18 -8.64 -8.66
N HIS A 68 16.47 -8.34 -8.45
CA HIS A 68 16.91 -7.59 -7.27
C HIS A 68 16.44 -6.12 -7.30
N TYR A 69 16.43 -5.48 -8.46
CA TYR A 69 15.86 -4.12 -8.59
C TYR A 69 14.36 -4.10 -8.29
N TRP A 70 13.61 -5.10 -8.75
CA TRP A 70 12.20 -5.26 -8.41
C TRP A 70 11.99 -5.53 -6.92
N SER A 71 12.81 -6.39 -6.31
CA SER A 71 12.78 -6.64 -4.86
C SER A 71 13.00 -5.35 -4.06
N LEU A 72 13.99 -4.54 -4.43
CA LEU A 72 14.26 -3.25 -3.78
C LEU A 72 13.11 -2.25 -3.95
N ALA A 73 12.54 -2.15 -5.17
CA ALA A 73 11.43 -1.26 -5.44
C ALA A 73 10.18 -1.65 -4.64
N LEU A 74 9.79 -2.93 -4.67
CA LEU A 74 8.66 -3.46 -3.93
C LEU A 74 8.85 -3.32 -2.41
N GLY A 75 10.08 -3.54 -1.92
CA GLY A 75 10.42 -3.36 -0.52
C GLY A 75 10.28 -1.91 -0.06
N ARG A 76 10.77 -0.95 -0.87
CA ARG A 76 10.60 0.49 -0.60
C ARG A 76 9.13 0.91 -0.61
N THR A 77 8.35 0.41 -1.56
CA THR A 77 6.90 0.67 -1.62
C THR A 77 6.20 0.10 -0.39
N GLY A 78 6.49 -1.14 -0.01
CA GLY A 78 5.94 -1.77 1.19
C GLY A 78 6.29 -1.01 2.47
N LEU A 79 7.52 -0.51 2.58
CA LEU A 79 7.95 0.32 3.71
C LEU A 79 7.18 1.65 3.80
N ILE A 80 6.91 2.31 2.67
CA ILE A 80 6.11 3.54 2.66
C ILE A 80 4.71 3.26 3.21
N PHE A 81 4.05 2.20 2.73
CA PHE A 81 2.74 1.80 3.26
C PHE A 81 2.82 1.42 4.75
N TRP A 82 3.87 0.71 5.17
CA TRP A 82 4.06 0.30 6.56
C TRP A 82 4.26 1.49 7.51
N ILE A 83 5.09 2.46 7.13
CA ILE A 83 5.35 3.64 7.95
C ILE A 83 4.10 4.52 8.03
N THR A 84 3.44 4.76 6.89
CA THR A 84 2.22 5.58 6.84
C THR A 84 1.00 4.89 7.46
N TYR A 85 1.04 3.57 7.63
CA TYR A 85 0.03 2.83 8.38
C TYR A 85 0.01 3.20 9.87
N LEU A 86 1.14 3.53 10.49
CA LEU A 86 1.19 3.88 11.92
C LEU A 86 0.31 5.09 12.29
N PRO A 87 0.42 6.26 11.63
CA PRO A 87 -0.47 7.39 11.90
C PRO A 87 -1.93 7.08 11.52
N LEU A 88 -2.15 6.29 10.46
CA LEU A 88 -3.48 5.84 10.08
C LEU A 88 -4.12 4.95 11.16
N SER A 89 -3.33 4.10 11.82
CA SER A 89 -3.76 3.27 12.95
C SER A 89 -4.16 4.10 14.16
N LEU A 90 -3.40 5.14 14.48
CA LEU A 90 -3.74 6.06 15.56
C LEU A 90 -5.07 6.77 15.26
N TRP A 91 -5.27 7.20 14.02
CA TRP A 91 -6.51 7.83 13.61
C TRP A 91 -7.71 6.87 13.67
N ALA A 92 -7.56 5.65 13.15
CA ALA A 92 -8.61 4.63 13.19
C ALA A 92 -9.03 4.23 14.62
N MET A 93 -8.13 4.36 15.61
CA MET A 93 -8.45 4.11 17.03
C MET A 93 -9.15 5.29 17.71
N GLN A 94 -8.98 6.51 17.19
CA GLN A 94 -9.57 7.74 17.74
C GLN A 94 -10.94 8.09 17.14
N THR A 95 -11.31 7.47 16.01
CA THR A 95 -12.61 7.61 15.35
C THR A 95 -13.64 6.61 15.87
#